data_AF-A0A958Q309-F1
#
_entry.id   AF-A0A958Q309-F1
#
_cell.length_a   1.000
_cell.length_b   1.000
_cell.length_c   1.000
_cell.angle_alpha   90.00
_cell.angle_beta   90.00
_cell.angle_gamma   90.00
#
_symmetry.space_group_name_H-M   'P 1'
#
loop_
_entity.id
_entity.type
_entity.pdbx_description
1 polymer ?
#
loop_
_entity_poly.entity_id
_entity_poly.type
_entity_poly.pdbx_seq_one_letter_code
_entity_poly.pdbx_strand_id
1 'polypeptide(L)' 'MAKVAKEALYLVSSEGTGYFYTLRVNKKKRRGDKKLALTKYDPIAQKHVLFEEKKLSRLKKKYAKDSGAAA' A
#
# COMPACT_ATOMS: atom_id res chain seq x y z
N MET A 1 9.05 2.54 -29.95
CA MET A 1 9.37 2.01 -28.59
C MET A 1 8.06 1.67 -27.88
N ALA A 2 7.82 0.40 -27.51
CA ALA A 2 6.59 0.01 -26.82
C ALA A 2 6.55 0.57 -25.39
N LYS A 3 5.45 1.25 -25.03
CA LYS A 3 5.24 1.81 -23.69
C LYS A 3 5.10 0.69 -22.67
N VAL A 4 6.00 0.63 -21.69
CA VAL A 4 5.92 -0.35 -20.60
C VAL A 4 4.71 -0.02 -19.72
N ALA A 5 3.79 -0.97 -19.56
CA ALA A 5 2.66 -0.82 -18.67
C ALA A 5 3.13 -0.64 -17.21
N LYS A 6 2.70 0.46 -16.59
CA LYS A 6 2.96 0.80 -15.19
C LYS A 6 1.72 0.44 -14.37
N GLU A 7 1.92 -0.27 -13.27
CA GLU A 7 0.86 -0.62 -12.33
C GLU A 7 1.06 0.19 -11.03
N ALA A 8 -0.05 0.62 -10.44
CA ALA A 8 -0.04 1.31 -9.15
C ALA A 8 -0.15 0.28 -8.03
N LEU A 9 0.78 0.37 -7.09
CA LEU A 9 0.85 -0.44 -5.89
C LEU A 9 0.69 0.42 -4.65
N TYR A 10 0.00 -0.12 -3.65
CA TYR A 10 -0.22 0.56 -2.39
C TYR A 10 0.53 -0.19 -1.28
N LEU A 11 1.33 0.56 -0.53
CA LEU A 11 2.05 0.10 0.63
C LEU A 11 1.37 0.66 1.87
N VAL A 12 0.87 -0.21 2.73
CA VAL A 12 0.06 0.15 3.89
C VAL A 12 0.90 0.00 5.15
N SER A 13 0.83 1.00 6.04
CA SER A 13 1.50 0.95 7.34
C SER A 13 1.01 -0.24 8.17
N SER A 14 1.95 -0.98 8.76
CA SER A 14 1.63 -2.09 9.66
C SER A 14 1.02 -1.64 10.99
N GLU A 15 1.19 -0.37 11.36
CA GLU A 15 0.69 0.20 12.63
C GLU A 15 -0.81 0.54 12.60
N GLY A 16 -1.49 0.32 11.46
CA GLY A 16 -2.94 0.52 11.37
C GLY A 16 -3.39 1.98 11.36
N THR A 17 -2.47 2.94 11.22
CA THR A 17 -2.73 4.39 11.15
C THR A 17 -3.58 4.83 9.96
N GLY A 18 -3.77 3.96 8.96
CA GLY A 18 -4.45 4.30 7.71
C GLY A 18 -3.56 4.99 6.68
N TYR A 19 -2.32 5.33 7.02
CA TYR A 19 -1.38 5.93 6.08
C TYR A 19 -0.86 4.90 5.07
N PHE A 20 -0.76 5.31 3.81
CA PHE A 20 -0.24 4.47 2.73
C PHE A 20 0.57 5.26 1.71
N TYR A 21 1.57 4.59 1.14
CA TYR A 21 2.32 5.11 0.00
C TYR A 21 1.79 4.52 -1.31
N THR A 22 1.87 5.31 -2.38
CA THR A 22 1.61 4.84 -3.74
C THR A 22 2.93 4.71 -4.49
N LEU A 23 3.18 3.54 -5.06
CA LEU A 23 4.34 3.27 -5.91
C LEU A 23 3.87 2.91 -7.32
N ARG A 24 4.54 3.47 -8.32
CA ARG A 24 4.32 3.10 -9.73
C ARG A 24 5.43 2.16 -10.15
N VAL A 25 5.07 0.91 -10.43
CA VAL A 25 6.03 -0.15 -10.76
C VAL A 25 5.79 -0.68 -12.17
N ASN A 26 6.86 -1.10 -12.84
CA ASN A 26 6.77 -1.70 -14.17
C ASN A 26 6.40 -3.18 -14.05
N LYS A 27 5.28 -3.60 -14.66
CA LYS A 27 4.75 -4.98 -14.57
C LYS A 27 5.77 -6.06 -14.96
N LYS A 28 6.53 -5.84 -16.05
CA LYS A 28 7.52 -6.81 -16.55
C LYS A 28 8.69 -7.06 -15.59
N LYS A 29 9.11 -6.07 -14.82
CA LYS A 29 10.23 -6.21 -13.85
C LYS A 29 9.80 -6.93 -12.57
N ARG A 30 8.49 -7.09 -12.37
CA ARG A 30 7.89 -7.63 -11.15
C ARG A 30 7.33 -9.04 -11.34
N ARG A 31 7.97 -9.84 -12.21
CA ARG A 31 7.62 -11.25 -12.45
C ARG A 31 7.86 -12.18 -11.25
N GLY A 32 8.28 -11.66 -10.10
CA GLY A 32 8.43 -12.44 -8.87
C GLY A 32 7.25 -12.24 -7.93
N ASP A 33 6.68 -13.34 -7.44
CA ASP A 33 5.54 -13.39 -6.50
C ASP A 33 5.84 -12.84 -5.08
N LYS A 34 7.00 -12.22 -4.88
CA LYS A 34 7.39 -11.70 -3.57
C LYS A 34 6.70 -10.36 -3.32
N LYS A 35 5.81 -10.36 -2.32
CA LYS A 35 5.18 -9.15 -1.79
C LYS A 35 6.25 -8.17 -1.31
N LEU A 36 6.10 -6.89 -1.64
CA LEU A 36 7.02 -5.86 -1.15
C LEU A 36 6.72 -5.53 0.31
N ALA A 37 7.75 -5.61 1.15
CA ALA A 37 7.78 -5.08 2.50
C ALA A 37 8.96 -4.10 2.60
N LEU A 38 8.67 -2.85 2.94
CA LEU A 38 9.69 -1.79 3.04
C LEU A 38 9.51 -1.02 4.34
N THR A 39 10.61 -0.77 5.04
CA THR A 39 10.59 0.14 6.19
C THR A 39 10.54 1.58 5.69
N LYS A 40 9.48 2.32 6.06
CA LYS A 40 9.30 3.73 5.73
C LYS A 40 8.77 4.49 6.94
N TYR A 41 8.91 5.81 6.90
CA TYR A 41 8.35 6.68 7.93
C TYR A 41 6.83 6.72 7.83
N ASP A 42 6.15 6.58 8.96
CA ASP A 42 4.73 6.85 9.08
C ASP A 42 4.55 8.20 9.81
N PRO A 43 4.00 9.24 9.18
CA PRO A 43 3.84 10.55 9.80
C PRO A 43 2.80 10.58 10.93
N ILE A 44 1.89 9.61 10.98
CA ILE A 44 0.86 9.52 12.02
C ILE A 44 1.44 8.82 13.26
N ALA A 45 2.18 7.73 13.05
CA ALA A 45 2.87 7.02 14.15
C ALA A 45 4.21 7.68 14.56
N GLN A 46 4.70 8.62 13.75
CA GLN A 46 5.96 9.35 13.92
C GLN A 46 7.23 8.48 14.01
N LYS A 47 7.19 7.27 13.46
CA LYS A 47 8.30 6.31 13.49
C LYS A 47 8.43 5.57 12.16
N HIS A 48 9.60 4.98 11.95
CA HIS A 48 9.84 4.10 10.80
C HIS A 48 9.24 2.73 11.08
N VAL A 49 8.29 2.33 10.24
CA VAL A 49 7.56 1.06 10.39
C VAL A 49 7.60 0.28 9.10
N LEU A 50 7.30 -1.01 9.21
CA LEU A 50 7.16 -1.88 8.06
C LEU A 50 5.89 -1.49 7.29
N PHE A 51 6.03 -1.22 6.00
CA PHE A 51 4.91 -1.05 5.09
C PHE A 51 4.77 -2.28 4.21
N GLU A 52 3.58 -2.86 4.20
CA GLU A 52 3.26 -4.05 3.42
C GLU A 52 2.43 -3.72 2.18
N GLU A 53 2.71 -4.46 1.11
CA GLU A 53 1.91 -4.39 -0.11
C GLU A 53 0.48 -4.89 0.09
N LYS A 54 -0.49 -4.04 -0.25
CA LYS A 54 -1.90 -4.43 -0.38
C LYS A 54 -2.49 -3.94 -1.69
N LYS A 55 -3.32 -4.79 -2.30
CA LYS A 55 -4.11 -4.42 -3.48
C LYS A 55 -5.24 -3.48 -3.06
N LEU A 56 -5.54 -2.47 -3.87
CA LEU A 56 -6.59 -1.47 -3.62
C LEU A 56 -7.96 -2.08 -3.30
N SER A 57 -8.29 -3.22 -3.91
CA SER A 57 -9.56 -3.92 -3.65
C SER A 57 -9.68 -4.42 -2.20
N ARG A 58 -8.57 -4.73 -1.54
CA ARG A 58 -8.55 -5.14 -0.13
C ARG A 58 -8.59 -3.95 0.83
N LEU A 59 -8.05 -2.79 0.42
CA LEU A 59 -8.10 -1.55 1.19
C LEU A 59 -9.55 -1.04 1.33
N LYS A 60 -10.30 -0.92 0.22
CA LYS A 60 -11.68 -0.42 0.24
C LYS A 60 -12.61 -1.18 1.19
N LYS A 61 -12.47 -2.51 1.26
CA LYS A 61 -13.28 -3.36 2.16
C LYS A 61 -13.00 -3.11 3.65
N LYS A 62 -11.76 -2.74 3.99
CA LYS A 62 -11.37 -2.48 5.39
C LYS A 62 -11.91 -1.12 5.85
N TYR A 63 -11.64 -0.05 5.10
CA TYR A 63 -12.03 1.31 5.48
C TYR A 63 -13.52 1.64 5.25
N ALA A 64 -14.25 0.88 4.42
CA ALA A 64 -15.70 1.00 4.34
C ALA A 64 -16.42 0.43 5.58
N LYS A 65 -15.76 -0.40 6.38
CA LYS A 65 -16.33 -1.00 7.60
C LYS A 65 -16.18 -0.09 8.82
N ASP A 66 -15.17 0.78 8.82
CA ASP A 66 -14.89 1.72 9.92
C ASP A 66 -15.60 3.08 9.75
N SER A 67 -16.22 3.36 8.60
CA SER A 67 -16.95 4.61 8.32
C SER A 67 -18.38 4.65 8.90
N GLY A 68 -18.66 3.88 9.96
CA GLY A 68 -19.99 3.69 10.54
C GLY A 68 -20.03 3.58 12.07
N ALA A 69 -19.04 4.14 12.78
CA ALA A 69 -19.02 4.11 14.25
C ALA A 69 -18.57 5.46 14.84
N ALA A 70 -19.30 6.52 14.49
CA ALA A 70 -19.27 7.80 15.21
C ALA A 70 -20.63 8.51 15.02
N ALA A 71 -21.65 7.96 15.67
CA ALA A 71 -22.91 8.62 16.00
C ALA A 71 -23.35 8.10 17.38
#